data_AF-A0A497NBC8-F1
#
_entry.id   AF-A0A497NBC8-F1
#
_cell.length_a   1.000
_cell.length_b   1.000
_cell.length_c   1.000
_cell.angle_alpha   90.00
_cell.angle_beta   90.00
_cell.angle_gamma   90.00
#
_symmetry.space_group_name_H-M   'P 1'
#
loop_
_entity.id
_entity.type
_entity.pdbx_description
1 polymer ?
#
loop_
_entity_poly.entity_id
_entity_poly.type
_entity_poly.pdbx_seq_one_letter_code
_entity_poly.pdbx_strand_id
1 'polypeptide(L)' 'MARRMFRNVYFDKEKCKQGIRCLNEYHKEWDDKNQTYKPRPHHDWSSHGADAFRYLAVSIKKKVDIPKASVSQDYF' A
#
# COMPACT_ATOMS: atom_id res chain seq x y z
N MET A 1 -3.40 2.66 -5.15
CA MET A 1 -3.42 3.09 -3.73
C MET A 1 -2.22 2.57 -2.93
N ALA A 2 -1.87 1.28 -3.02
CA ALA A 2 -0.71 0.69 -2.32
C ALA A 2 0.61 1.50 -2.44
N ARG A 3 0.99 1.98 -3.64
CA ARG A 3 2.21 2.79 -3.82
C ARG A 3 2.26 4.09 -3.00
N ARG A 4 1.11 4.72 -2.74
CA ARG A 4 1.04 5.95 -1.93
C ARG A 4 1.24 5.66 -0.43
N MET A 5 0.95 4.43 -0.01
CA MET A 5 1.09 3.97 1.36
C MET A 5 2.54 3.99 1.84
N PHE A 6 3.51 3.78 0.94
CA PHE A 6 4.94 3.69 1.28
C PHE A 6 5.50 4.90 2.04
N ARG A 7 4.89 6.09 1.89
CA ARG A 7 5.29 7.29 2.63
C ARG A 7 4.89 7.27 4.10
N ASN A 8 3.95 6.41 4.47
CA ASN A 8 3.28 6.40 5.77
C ASN A 8 3.50 5.07 6.53
N VAL A 9 4.38 4.20 6.05
CA VAL A 9 4.64 2.89 6.66
C VAL A 9 6.12 2.67 6.86
N TYR A 10 6.46 1.95 7.91
CA TYR A 10 7.80 1.47 8.20
C TYR A 10 7.75 -0.06 8.23
N PHE A 11 8.79 -0.69 7.70
CA PHE A 11 8.95 -2.13 7.74
C PHE A 11 10.12 -2.50 8.64
N ASP A 12 9.90 -3.48 9.52
CA ASP A 12 10.99 -4.16 10.21
C ASP A 12 11.74 -5.01 9.19
N LYS A 13 13.05 -4.78 9.05
CA LYS A 13 13.87 -5.44 8.01
C LYS A 13 13.88 -6.96 8.14
N GLU A 14 13.96 -7.49 9.36
CA GLU A 14 14.11 -8.92 9.61
C GLU A 14 12.75 -9.61 9.69
N LYS A 15 11.81 -9.05 10.44
CA LYS A 15 10.48 -9.64 10.63
C LYS A 15 9.61 -9.55 9.37
N CYS A 16 9.81 -8.52 8.54
CA CYS A 16 9.04 -8.34 7.30
C CYS A 16 9.81 -8.76 6.05
N LYS A 17 10.96 -9.45 6.17
CA LYS A 17 11.84 -9.82 5.05
C LYS A 17 11.10 -10.46 3.88
N GLN A 18 10.21 -11.43 4.16
CA GLN A 18 9.43 -12.11 3.12
C GLN A 18 8.46 -11.15 2.42
N GLY A 19 7.73 -10.33 3.19
CA GLY A 19 6.79 -9.35 2.64
C GLY A 19 7.49 -8.29 1.78
N ILE A 20 8.67 -7.80 2.22
CA ILE A 20 9.50 -6.87 1.45
C ILE A 20 9.92 -7.54 0.13
N ARG A 21 10.34 -8.81 0.16
CA ARG A 21 10.72 -9.55 -1.05
C ARG A 21 9.55 -9.69 -2.02
N CYS A 22 8.35 -9.99 -1.52
CA CYS A 22 7.13 -10.02 -2.33
C CYS A 22 6.85 -8.65 -2.98
N LEU A 23 7.00 -7.55 -2.24
CA LEU A 23 6.76 -6.20 -2.77
C LEU A 23 7.77 -5.79 -3.83
N ASN A 24 9.03 -6.22 -3.71
CA ASN A 24 10.08 -5.95 -4.68
C ASN A 24 9.91 -6.74 -5.98
N GLU A 25 9.47 -8.00 -5.89
CA GLU A 25 9.34 -8.89 -7.06
C GLU A 25 7.99 -8.74 -7.80
N TYR A 26 7.00 -8.08 -7.18
CA TYR A 26 5.67 -7.94 -7.77
C TYR A 26 5.70 -7.23 -9.14
N HIS A 27 5.31 -7.94 -10.19
CA HIS A 27 5.38 -7.46 -11.56
C HIS A 27 4.12 -7.78 -12.39
N LYS A 28 4.05 -7.19 -13.58
CA LYS A 28 3.02 -7.49 -14.57
C LYS A 28 3.56 -8.47 -15.58
N GLU A 29 2.69 -9.35 -16.05
CA GLU A 29 3.01 -10.28 -17.13
C GLU A 29 3.11 -9.49 -18.45
N TRP A 30 4.21 -9.66 -19.16
CA TRP A 30 4.42 -9.11 -20.50
C TRP A 30 3.79 -10.04 -21.56
N ASP A 31 3.10 -9.47 -22.54
CA ASP A 31 2.53 -10.17 -23.68
C ASP A 31 3.36 -9.87 -24.93
N ASP A 32 4.24 -10.81 -25.29
CA ASP A 32 5.12 -10.69 -26.46
C ASP A 32 4.35 -10.58 -27.78
N LYS A 33 3.14 -11.14 -27.89
CA LYS A 33 2.37 -11.10 -29.14
C LYS A 33 1.80 -9.72 -29.40
N ASN A 34 1.31 -9.09 -28.35
CA ASN A 34 0.67 -7.77 -28.42
C ASN A 34 1.64 -6.63 -28.05
N GLN A 35 2.91 -6.96 -27.72
CA GLN A 35 3.94 -6.03 -27.29
C GLN A 35 3.45 -5.08 -26.19
N THR A 36 2.72 -5.64 -25.21
CA THR A 36 2.06 -4.86 -24.16
C THR A 36 2.00 -5.65 -22.86
N TYR A 37 1.79 -4.97 -21.73
CA TYR A 37 1.55 -5.66 -20.45
C TYR A 37 0.09 -6.11 -20.34
N LYS A 38 -0.12 -7.31 -19.80
CA LYS A 38 -1.46 -7.78 -19.50
C LYS A 38 -2.12 -6.89 -18.43
N PRO A 39 -3.46 -6.75 -18.48
CA PRO A 39 -4.18 -5.91 -17.52
C PRO A 39 -4.11 -6.47 -16.09
N ARG A 40 -4.00 -7.79 -15.96
CA ARG A 40 -3.82 -8.46 -14.66
C ARG A 40 -2.34 -8.55 -14.28
N PRO A 41 -2.01 -8.42 -12.98
CA PRO A 41 -0.66 -8.70 -12.50
C PRO A 41 -0.27 -10.15 -12.75
N HIS A 42 1.04 -10.42 -12.76
CA HIS A 42 1.53 -11.78 -12.79
C HIS A 42 1.22 -12.45 -11.44
N HIS A 43 0.66 -13.66 -11.49
CA HIS A 43 0.24 -14.38 -10.29
C HIS A 43 1.30 -15.43 -9.93
N ASP A 44 2.25 -15.00 -9.11
CA ASP A 44 3.29 -15.85 -8.53
C ASP A 44 3.35 -15.68 -7.00
N TRP A 45 4.36 -16.26 -6.38
CA TRP A 45 4.60 -16.19 -4.93
C TRP A 45 4.68 -14.75 -4.37
N SER A 46 5.08 -13.77 -5.20
CA SER A 46 5.17 -12.37 -4.81
C SER A 46 3.79 -11.71 -4.69
N SER A 47 2.82 -12.18 -5.48
CA SER A 47 1.46 -11.63 -5.50
C SER A 47 0.73 -11.75 -4.16
N HIS A 48 0.92 -12.86 -3.42
CA HIS A 48 0.25 -13.07 -2.14
C HIS A 48 0.61 -11.98 -1.10
N GLY A 49 1.90 -11.68 -0.96
CA GLY A 49 2.37 -10.65 -0.03
C GLY A 49 2.01 -9.24 -0.49
N ALA A 50 2.11 -8.97 -1.80
CA ALA A 50 1.73 -7.69 -2.38
C ALA A 50 0.22 -7.41 -2.24
N ASP A 51 -0.63 -8.42 -2.38
CA ASP A 51 -2.07 -8.28 -2.23
C ASP A 51 -2.51 -8.08 -0.78
N ALA A 52 -1.85 -8.74 0.17
CA ALA A 52 -2.07 -8.46 1.60
C ALA A 52 -1.77 -6.97 1.91
N PHE A 53 -0.66 -6.44 1.39
CA PHE A 53 -0.32 -5.03 1.54
C PHE A 53 -1.30 -4.10 0.82
N ARG A 54 -1.79 -4.51 -0.36
CA ARG A 54 -2.84 -3.77 -1.07
C ARG A 54 -4.10 -3.67 -0.22
N TYR A 55 -4.52 -4.75 0.45
CA TYR A 55 -5.68 -4.70 1.34
C TYR A 55 -5.44 -3.78 2.53
N LEU A 56 -4.27 -3.84 3.18
CA LEU A 56 -3.90 -2.87 4.22
C LEU A 56 -4.08 -1.42 3.76
N ALA A 57 -3.57 -1.10 2.57
CA ALA A 57 -3.63 0.26 2.02
C ALA A 57 -5.05 0.72 1.63
N VAL A 58 -5.98 -0.21 1.39
CA VAL A 58 -7.39 0.10 1.12
C VAL A 58 -8.19 0.17 2.41
N SER A 59 -7.88 -0.68 3.39
CA SER A 59 -8.63 -0.81 4.64
C SER A 59 -8.27 0.27 5.68
N ILE A 60 -7.06 0.84 5.62
CA ILE A 60 -6.70 1.95 6.50
C ILE A 60 -7.52 3.19 6.14
N LYS A 61 -8.46 3.55 7.00
CA LYS A 61 -9.10 4.87 6.98
C LYS A 61 -8.05 5.90 7.39
N LYS A 62 -7.83 6.93 6.57
CA LYS A 62 -7.12 8.13 7.05
C LYS A 62 -7.81 8.59 8.31
N LYS A 63 -7.06 8.82 9.40
CA LYS A 63 -7.60 9.62 10.50
C LYS A 63 -8.04 10.94 9.88
N VAL A 64 -9.33 11.22 9.92
CA VAL A 64 -9.85 12.55 9.65
C VAL A 64 -9.29 13.39 10.78
N ASP A 65 -8.51 14.41 10.48
CA ASP A 65 -8.13 15.41 11.47
C ASP A 65 -9.43 16.00 11.99
N ILE A 66 -9.82 15.60 13.20
CA ILE A 66 -10.91 16.25 13.91
C ILE A 66 -10.41 17.68 14.14
N PRO A 67 -11.05 18.73 13.56
CA PRO A 67 -10.68 20.08 13.91
C PRO A 67 -10.83 20.18 15.42
N LYS A 68 -9.76 20.55 16.13
CA LYS A 68 -9.86 20.86 17.56
C LYS A 68 -10.98 21.89 17.67
N ALA A 69 -12.05 21.55 18.38
CA ALA A 69 -13.14 22.47 18.63
C ALA A 69 -12.54 23.81 19.07
N SER A 70 -12.89 24.88 18.37
CA SER A 70 -12.59 26.23 18.81
C SER A 70 -13.24 26.38 20.18
N VAL A 71 -12.45 26.26 21.24
CA VAL A 71 -12.87 26.68 22.56
C VAL A 71 -13.01 28.20 22.46
N SER A 72 -14.23 28.67 22.26
CA SER A 72 -14.62 30.06 22.44
C SER A 72 -14.40 30.35 23.91
N GLN A 73 -13.24 30.94 24.22
CA GLN A 73 -12.94 31.41 25.55
C GLN A 73 -13.35 32.87 25.63
N ASP A 74 -14.67 33.09 25.78
CA ASP A 74 -15.21 34.33 26.33
C ASP A 74 -14.76 34.40 27.81
N TYR A 75 -13.72 35.18 28.10
CA TYR A 75 -13.39 35.62 29.46
C TYR A 75 -13.13 37.12 29.43
N PHE A 76 -14.16 37.85 29.85
CA PHE A 76 -14.24 39.25 30.29
C PHE A 76 -13.87 40.35 29.29
#